data_AF-A0A3C0VW04-F1
#
_entry.id   AF-A0A3C0VW04-F1
#
_cell.length_a   1.000
_cell.length_b   1.000
_cell.length_c   1.000
_cell.angle_alpha   90.00
_cell.angle_beta   90.00
_cell.angle_gamma   90.00
#
_symmetry.space_group_name_H-M   'P 1'
#
loop_
_entity.id
_entity.type
_entity.pdbx_description
1 polymer ?
#
loop_
_entity_poly.entity_id
_entity_poly.type
_entity_poly.pdbx_seq_one_letter_code
_entity_poly.pdbx_strand_id
1 'polypeptide(L)'
;MIPRLLILFILIPLVELFLLVAVASRIQLPATILLVVLTGAWGWYLAKSQGLSILAKIQSEMAAGRVPTAELVDGLLVLIGG
;
A
#
# COMPACT_ATOMS: atom_id res chain seq x y z
N MET A 1 -14.56 16.10 -8.20
CA MET A 1 -13.64 14.93 -8.10
C MET A 1 -13.47 14.47 -6.65
N ILE A 2 -13.21 15.37 -5.70
CA ILE A 2 -13.11 15.10 -4.25
C ILE A 2 -14.28 14.25 -3.67
N PRO A 3 -15.57 14.52 -3.96
CA PRO A 3 -16.65 13.71 -3.38
C PRO A 3 -16.63 12.24 -3.86
N ARG A 4 -16.14 11.97 -5.07
CA ARG A 4 -16.04 10.59 -5.58
C ARG A 4 -14.93 9.81 -4.87
N LEU A 5 -13.81 10.45 -4.55
CA LEU A 5 -12.71 9.85 -3.79
C LEU A 5 -13.13 9.56 -2.34
N LEU A 6 -13.89 10.46 -1.71
CA LEU A 6 -14.45 10.23 -0.37
C LEU A 6 -15.40 9.02 -0.35
N ILE A 7 -16.27 8.90 -1.36
CA ILE A 7 -17.17 7.74 -1.47
C ILE A 7 -16.36 6.44 -1.62
N LEU A 8 -15.34 6.41 -2.49
CA LEU A 8 -14.46 5.24 -2.64
C LEU A 8 -13.72 4.90 -1.34
N PHE A 9 -13.18 5.90 -0.65
CA PHE A 9 -12.46 5.72 0.60
C PHE A 9 -13.35 5.16 1.72
N ILE A 10 -14.67 5.38 1.68
CA ILE A 10 -15.62 4.80 2.63
C ILE A 10 -16.11 3.44 2.16
N LEU A 11 -16.44 3.29 0.87
CA LEU A 11 -16.98 2.04 0.32
C LEU A 11 -15.95 0.92 0.34
N ILE A 12 -14.68 1.20 0.03
CA ILE A 12 -13.64 0.17 -0.05
C ILE A 12 -13.45 -0.53 1.31
N PRO A 13 -13.19 0.18 2.43
CA PRO A 13 -13.09 -0.45 3.75
C PRO A 13 -14.40 -1.12 4.18
N LEU A 14 -15.56 -0.56 3.80
CA LEU A 14 -16.84 -1.16 4.15
C LEU A 14 -17.05 -2.52 3.48
N VAL A 15 -16.71 -2.61 2.19
CA VAL A 15 -16.74 -3.88 1.43
C VAL A 15 -15.70 -4.85 1.98
N GLU A 16 -14.51 -4.38 2.32
CA GLU A 16 -13.46 -5.20 2.92
C GLU A 16 -13.91 -5.81 4.26
N LEU A 17 -14.49 -5.01 5.16
CA LEU A 17 -15.04 -5.50 6.43
C LEU A 17 -16.17 -6.51 6.21
N PHE A 18 -17.07 -6.26 5.25
CA PHE A 18 -18.11 -7.22 4.91
C PHE A 18 -17.52 -8.55 4.42
N LEU A 19 -16.50 -8.51 3.56
CA LEU A 19 -15.81 -9.70 3.09
C LEU A 19 -15.12 -10.46 4.23
N LEU A 20 -14.45 -9.77 5.15
CA LEU A 20 -13.79 -10.41 6.29
C LEU A 20 -14.80 -11.13 7.19
N VAL A 21 -15.95 -10.52 7.46
CA VAL A 21 -17.03 -11.16 8.24
C VAL A 21 -17.60 -12.37 7.48
N ALA A 22 -17.82 -12.24 6.17
CA ALA A 22 -18.29 -13.34 5.34
C ALA A 22 -17.30 -14.51 5.33
N VAL A 23 -16.00 -14.25 5.23
CA VAL A 23 -14.94 -15.28 5.28
C VAL A 23 -14.84 -15.90 6.67
N ALA A 24 -14.89 -15.10 7.74
CA ALA A 24 -14.86 -15.58 9.12
C ALA A 24 -16.02 -16.55 9.43
N SER A 25 -17.20 -16.31 8.85
CA SER A 25 -18.35 -17.21 8.98
C SER A 25 -18.17 -18.58 8.34
N ARG A 26 -17.20 -18.72 7.42
CA ARG A 26 -16.94 -19.95 6.64
C ARG A 26 -15.69 -20.71 7.08
N ILE A 27 -14.61 -20.01 7.43
CA ILE A 27 -13.25 -20.60 7.57
C ILE A 27 -12.68 -20.51 9.00
N GLN A 28 -13.50 -20.10 9.98
CA GLN A 28 -13.10 -19.86 11.38
C GLN A 28 -12.16 -18.64 11.53
N LEU A 29 -12.18 -18.03 12.72
CA LEU A 29 -11.43 -16.80 13.02
C LEU A 29 -9.91 -16.90 12.78
N PRO A 30 -9.20 -17.95 13.25
CA PRO A 30 -7.74 -18.02 13.10
C PRO A 30 -7.28 -18.04 11.64
N ALA A 31 -7.99 -18.75 10.76
CA ALA A 31 -7.65 -18.80 9.34
C ALA A 31 -7.91 -17.46 8.64
N THR A 32 -8.94 -16.73 9.08
CA THR A 32 -9.23 -15.37 8.56
C THR A 32 -8.15 -14.38 8.96
N ILE A 33 -7.69 -14.45 10.22
CA ILE A 33 -6.56 -13.63 10.70
C ILE A 33 -5.29 -13.95 9.90
N LEU A 34 -5.01 -15.24 9.68
CA LEU A 34 -3.87 -15.65 8.87
C LEU A 34 -3.95 -15.09 7.45
N LEU A 35 -5.14 -15.13 6.82
CA LEU A 35 -5.38 -14.52 5.52
C LEU A 35 -5.05 -13.02 5.50
N VAL A 36 -5.55 -12.26 6.47
CA VAL A 36 -5.28 -10.82 6.59
C VAL A 36 -3.79 -10.53 6.78
N VAL A 37 -3.12 -11.32 7.63
CA VAL A 37 -1.67 -11.19 7.84
C VAL A 37 -0.91 -11.48 6.55
N LEU A 38 -1.31 -12.51 5.79
CA LEU A 38 -0.67 -12.84 4.51
C LEU A 38 -0.89 -11.73 3.46
N THR A 39 -2.10 -11.19 3.34
CA THR A 39 -2.38 -10.10 2.40
C THR A 39 -1.65 -8.81 2.80
N GLY A 40 -1.60 -8.49 4.10
CA GLY A 40 -0.85 -7.35 4.62
C GLY A 40 0.67 -7.49 4.42
N ALA A 41 1.22 -8.67 4.69
CA ALA A 41 2.63 -8.97 4.45
C ALA A 41 2.98 -8.87 2.95
N TRP A 42 2.08 -9.29 2.07
CA TRP A 42 2.24 -9.14 0.64
C TRP A 42 2.26 -7.68 0.21
N GLY A 43 1.33 -6.86 0.73
CA GLY A 43 1.30 -5.41 0.48
C GLY A 43 2.59 -4.73 0.93
N TRP A 44 3.03 -5.00 2.16
CA TRP A 44 4.30 -4.49 2.70
C TRP A 44 5.51 -4.89 1.84
N TYR A 45 5.55 -6.14 1.37
CA TYR A 45 6.64 -6.60 0.51
C TYR A 45 6.68 -5.83 -0.82
N LEU A 46 5.52 -5.59 -1.44
CA LEU A 46 5.41 -4.79 -2.66
C LEU A 46 5.85 -3.35 -2.44
N ALA A 47 5.40 -2.70 -1.38
CA ALA A 47 5.81 -1.33 -1.07
C ALA A 47 7.30 -1.22 -0.76
N LYS A 48 7.87 -2.18 -0.02
CA LYS A 48 9.32 -2.27 0.20
C LYS A 48 10.09 -2.36 -1.11
N SER A 49 9.62 -3.16 -2.06
CA SER A 49 10.27 -3.30 -3.37
C SER A 49 10.27 -1.98 -4.17
N GLN A 50 9.15 -1.23 -4.13
CA GLN A 50 9.05 0.08 -4.76
C GLN A 50 9.94 1.12 -4.07
N GLY A 51 9.94 1.15 -2.73
CA GLY A 51 10.76 2.07 -1.95
C GLY A 51 12.26 1.89 -2.22
N LEU A 52 12.74 0.65 -2.32
CA LEU A 52 14.15 0.37 -2.67
C LEU A 52 14.49 0.84 -4.10
N SER A 53 13.58 0.65 -5.05
CA SER A 53 13.77 1.13 -6.43
C SER A 53 13.86 2.65 -6.50
N ILE A 54 12.98 3.36 -5.77
CA ILE A 54 13.00 4.83 -5.70
C ILE A 54 14.30 5.32 -5.08
N LEU A 55 14.76 4.68 -4.00
CA LEU A 55 16.01 5.07 -3.32
C LEU A 55 17.24 4.91 -4.25
N ALA A 56 17.28 3.85 -5.04
CA ALA A 56 18.33 3.65 -6.05
C ALA A 56 18.33 4.76 -7.12
N LYS A 57 17.14 5.19 -7.58
CA LYS A 57 17.01 6.31 -8.53
C LYS A 57 17.47 7.63 -7.92
N ILE A 58 17.05 7.94 -6.69
CA ILE A 58 17.49 9.13 -5.94
C ILE A 58 19.02 9.18 -5.88
N GLN A 59 19.68 8.07 -5.53
CA GLN A 59 21.14 8.00 -5.48
C GLN A 59 21.77 8.23 -6.86
N SER A 60 21.22 7.64 -7.91
CA SER A 60 21.75 7.79 -9.29
C SER A 60 21.65 9.24 -9.81
N GLU A 61 20.54 9.92 -9.52
CA GLU A 61 20.31 11.31 -9.93
C GLU A 61 21.22 12.27 -9.16
N MET A 62 21.35 12.08 -7.84
CA MET A 62 22.29 12.87 -7.03
C MET A 62 23.75 12.65 -7.46
N ALA A 63 24.13 11.41 -7.80
CA ALA A 63 25.47 11.11 -8.31
C ALA A 63 25.73 11.76 -9.67
N ALA A 64 24.69 11.97 -10.49
CA ALA A 64 24.76 12.70 -11.74
C ALA A 64 24.71 14.24 -11.57
N GLY A 65 24.69 14.74 -10.33
CA GLY A 65 24.60 16.18 -10.02
C GLY A 65 23.23 16.79 -10.29
N ARG A 66 22.18 15.97 -10.45
CA ARG A 66 20.79 16.41 -10.67
C ARG A 66 20.01 16.36 -9.36
N VAL A 67 18.98 17.20 -9.25
CA VAL A 67 18.07 17.21 -8.09
C VAL A 67 16.90 16.25 -8.36
N PRO A 68 16.71 15.18 -7.58
CA PRO A 68 15.71 14.14 -7.84
C PRO A 68 14.32 14.53 -7.33
N THR A 69 13.74 15.62 -7.86
CA THR A 69 12.46 16.14 -7.35
C THR A 69 11.30 15.14 -7.52
N ALA A 70 11.25 14.43 -8.64
CA ALA A 70 10.17 13.48 -8.94
C ALA A 70 10.25 12.26 -8.01
N GLU A 71 11.46 11.71 -7.83
CA GLU A 71 11.69 10.53 -7.02
C GLU A 71 11.45 10.81 -5.52
N LEU A 72 11.67 12.04 -5.06
CA LEU A 72 11.32 12.45 -3.70
C LEU A 72 9.80 12.46 -3.47
N VAL A 73 9.02 12.89 -4.47
CA VAL A 73 7.54 12.83 -4.40
C VAL A 73 7.08 11.37 -4.44
N ASP A 74 7.63 10.55 -5.34
CA ASP A 74 7.32 9.11 -5.39
C ASP A 74 7.67 8.42 -4.07
N GLY A 75 8.82 8.75 -3.49
CA GLY A 75 9.26 8.23 -2.20
C GLY A 75 8.30 8.62 -1.06
N LEU A 76 7.80 9.86 -1.07
CA LEU A 76 6.81 10.32 -0.11
C LEU A 76 5.46 9.59 -0.29
N LEU A 77 5.03 9.37 -1.53
CA LEU A 77 3.79 8.65 -1.83
C LEU A 77 3.86 7.19 -1.39
N VAL A 78 4.98 6.51 -1.60
CA VAL A 78 5.19 5.13 -1.09
C VAL A 78 5.24 5.10 0.44
N LEU A 79 5.82 6.11 1.09
CA LEU A 79 5.87 6.18 2.56
C LEU A 79 4.47 6.40 3.18
N ILE A 80 3.66 7.26 2.57
CA ILE A 80 2.28 7.55 3.05
C ILE A 80 1.33 6.41 2.67
N GLY A 81 1.48 5.86 1.47
CA GLY A 81 0.66 4.77 0.95
C GLY A 81 0.90 3.46 1.70
N GLY A 82 2.15 3.22 2.12
CA GLY A 82 2.54 2.01 2.85
C GLY A 82 2.68 0.78 1.97
#